data_AF-T1D337-F1
#
_entry.id   AF-T1D337-F1
#
_cell.length_a   1.000
_cell.length_b   1.000
_cell.length_c   1.000
_cell.angle_alpha   90.00
_cell.angle_beta   90.00
_cell.angle_gamma   90.00
#
_symmetry.space_group_name_H-M   'P 1'
#
loop_
_entity.id
_entity.type
_entity.pdbx_description
1 polymer ?
#
loop_
_entity_poly.entity_id
_entity_poly.type
_entity_poly.pdbx_seq_one_letter_code
_entity_poly.pdbx_strand_id
1 'polypeptide(L)'
;MARDEALSFPVGQVHRVASEGEEVDETKRNMLKLLAVAGIVGVGIGGGVAGALQYAQPPTIGISSYPRVQLIDVSGKPVTIDSAMKEYSSDSTQCYTFAYPLLNEPNFFLNLHPAVDYPLNGIGPAGGPQSIVAFSAICQHLGCPAPAIAYYPAGTCPETPGGKSLYIHCSCHGSTYDPANGAANLTGPAVLPLPQVILEADANGNIFAVGMTPSSPPVNGHINTLQGDYGVGPTSQVGVQPPIILCNIP
;
A
#
# COMPACT_ATOMS: atom_id res chain seq x y z
N MET A 1 26.14 -57.05 -58.88
CA MET A 1 26.76 -55.77 -58.44
C MET A 1 25.96 -54.65 -59.09
N ALA A 2 24.78 -54.34 -58.54
CA ALA A 2 24.51 -53.45 -57.40
C ALA A 2 24.29 -52.01 -57.91
N ARG A 3 23.01 -51.67 -58.13
CA ARG A 3 22.53 -50.30 -58.29
C ARG A 3 22.63 -49.64 -56.92
N ASP A 4 23.26 -48.46 -56.88
CA ASP A 4 23.42 -47.68 -55.67
C ASP A 4 22.06 -47.01 -55.32
N GLU A 5 21.39 -47.50 -54.28
CA GLU A 5 20.06 -47.03 -53.85
C GLU A 5 20.09 -45.70 -53.07
N ALA A 6 21.27 -45.10 -52.87
CA ALA A 6 21.46 -43.91 -52.06
C ALA A 6 20.97 -42.58 -52.71
N LEU A 7 20.45 -42.61 -53.95
CA LEU A 7 19.95 -41.42 -54.67
C LEU A 7 18.46 -41.51 -55.04
N SER A 8 17.66 -42.22 -54.23
CA SER A 8 16.21 -42.20 -54.35
C SER A 8 15.62 -41.03 -53.55
N PHE A 9 15.64 -39.84 -54.16
CA PHE A 9 14.99 -38.66 -53.58
C PHE A 9 13.47 -38.72 -53.78
N PRO A 10 12.66 -38.30 -52.79
CA PRO A 10 11.21 -38.25 -52.93
C PRO A 10 10.81 -37.27 -54.04
N VAL A 11 10.00 -37.77 -54.98
CA VAL A 11 9.42 -37.01 -56.08
C VAL A 11 8.59 -35.86 -55.51
N GLY A 12 9.06 -34.62 -55.65
CA GLY A 12 8.32 -33.42 -55.25
C GLY A 12 9.15 -32.28 -54.64
N GLN A 13 10.40 -32.50 -54.24
CA GLN A 13 11.29 -31.40 -53.85
C GLN A 13 11.96 -30.79 -55.09
N VAL A 14 11.49 -29.61 -55.49
CA VAL A 14 12.18 -28.77 -56.48
C VAL A 14 13.32 -28.05 -55.75
N HIS A 15 14.52 -28.61 -55.78
CA HIS A 15 15.72 -27.83 -55.47
C HIS A 15 16.02 -26.93 -56.67
N ARG A 16 15.93 -25.61 -56.46
CA ARG A 16 16.42 -24.63 -57.42
C ARG A 16 17.94 -24.66 -57.35
N VAL A 17 18.58 -25.47 -58.21
CA VAL A 17 20.02 -25.41 -58.43
C VAL A 17 20.28 -24.09 -59.14
N ALA A 18 20.96 -23.16 -58.48
CA ALA A 18 21.35 -21.90 -59.09
C ALA A 18 22.13 -22.21 -60.38
N SER A 19 21.70 -21.66 -61.51
CA SER A 19 22.43 -21.86 -62.76
C SER A 19 23.80 -21.20 -62.64
N GLU A 20 24.87 -21.90 -63.03
CA GLU A 20 26.20 -21.30 -63.15
C GLU A 20 26.10 -20.08 -64.09
N GLY A 21 26.30 -18.87 -63.53
CA GLY A 21 26.17 -17.60 -64.25
C GLY A 21 24.99 -16.72 -63.84
N GLU A 22 24.18 -17.10 -62.85
CA GLU A 22 23.17 -16.18 -62.28
C GLU A 22 23.88 -15.04 -61.53
N GLU A 23 23.98 -13.88 -62.18
CA GLU A 23 24.62 -12.69 -61.63
C GLU A 23 23.78 -12.16 -60.46
N VAL A 24 24.40 -12.06 -59.29
CA VAL A 24 23.71 -11.63 -58.08
C VAL A 24 23.42 -10.14 -58.17
N ASP A 25 22.14 -9.78 -58.11
CA ASP A 25 21.70 -8.38 -58.02
C ASP A 25 22.18 -7.76 -56.70
N GLU A 26 23.30 -7.05 -56.79
CA GLU A 26 23.96 -6.38 -55.67
C GLU A 26 23.05 -5.38 -54.96
N THR A 27 22.13 -4.74 -55.69
CA THR A 27 21.19 -3.75 -55.13
C THR A 27 20.17 -4.44 -54.23
N LYS A 28 19.56 -5.53 -54.69
CA LYS A 28 18.63 -6.35 -53.89
C LYS A 28 19.34 -6.98 -52.70
N ARG A 29 20.56 -7.47 -52.88
CA ARG A 29 21.37 -8.05 -51.81
C ARG A 29 21.71 -7.03 -50.73
N ASN A 30 22.09 -5.82 -51.12
CA ASN A 30 22.40 -4.75 -50.16
C ASN A 30 21.15 -4.28 -49.41
N MET A 31 19.99 -4.23 -50.08
CA MET A 31 18.71 -3.96 -49.44
C MET A 31 18.34 -5.05 -48.41
N LEU A 32 18.52 -6.33 -48.74
CA LEU A 32 18.30 -7.45 -47.81
C LEU A 32 19.25 -7.41 -46.60
N LYS A 33 20.53 -7.11 -46.81
CA LYS A 33 21.50 -6.90 -45.73
C LYS A 33 21.09 -5.75 -44.81
N LEU A 34 20.64 -4.63 -45.39
CA LEU A 34 20.16 -3.47 -44.62
C LEU A 34 18.94 -3.83 -43.77
N LEU A 35 17.96 -4.53 -44.34
CA LEU A 35 16.77 -5.00 -43.61
C LEU A 35 17.13 -5.97 -42.49
N ALA A 36 18.08 -6.88 -42.71
CA ALA A 36 18.53 -7.81 -41.68
C ALA A 36 19.22 -7.08 -40.51
N VAL A 37 20.11 -6.13 -40.81
CA VAL A 37 20.77 -5.30 -39.78
C VAL A 37 19.74 -4.44 -39.03
N ALA A 38 18.84 -3.77 -39.76
CA ALA A 38 17.78 -2.98 -39.16
C ALA A 38 16.84 -3.82 -38.27
N GLY A 39 16.52 -5.05 -38.68
CA GLY A 39 15.73 -5.99 -37.90
C GLY A 39 16.42 -6.41 -36.59
N ILE A 40 17.71 -6.75 -36.63
CA ILE A 40 18.50 -7.11 -35.43
C ILE A 40 18.57 -5.93 -34.46
N VAL A 41 18.84 -4.72 -34.97
CA VAL A 41 18.91 -3.50 -34.15
C VAL A 41 17.54 -3.18 -33.56
N GLY A 42 16.46 -3.29 -34.34
CA GLY A 42 15.10 -3.06 -33.90
C GLY A 42 14.65 -4.02 -32.80
N VAL A 43 14.92 -5.32 -32.94
CA VAL A 43 14.60 -6.33 -31.92
C VAL A 43 15.48 -6.16 -30.68
N GLY A 44 16.78 -5.93 -30.85
CA GLY A 44 17.71 -5.77 -29.74
C GLY A 44 17.42 -4.55 -28.86
N ILE A 45 17.30 -3.36 -29.48
CA ILE A 45 17.12 -2.09 -28.76
C ILE A 45 15.66 -1.88 -28.38
N GLY A 46 14.73 -2.06 -29.33
CA GLY A 46 13.32 -1.73 -29.14
C GLY A 46 12.52 -2.80 -28.40
N GLY A 47 12.80 -4.08 -28.64
CA GLY A 47 12.04 -5.19 -28.05
C GLY A 47 12.69 -5.78 -26.79
N GLY A 48 13.95 -6.18 -26.90
CA GLY A 48 14.66 -6.90 -25.84
C GLY A 48 15.02 -6.01 -24.65
N VAL A 49 15.75 -4.91 -24.90
CA VAL A 49 16.22 -4.02 -23.82
C VAL A 49 15.06 -3.27 -23.17
N ALA A 50 14.18 -2.65 -23.95
CA ALA A 50 13.04 -1.92 -23.38
C ALA A 50 12.08 -2.85 -22.61
N GLY A 51 11.80 -4.04 -23.13
CA GLY A 51 10.97 -5.03 -22.45
C GLY A 51 11.61 -5.56 -21.16
N ALA A 52 12.92 -5.85 -21.19
CA ALA A 52 13.66 -6.26 -20.00
C ALA A 52 13.74 -5.14 -18.94
N LEU A 53 13.89 -3.89 -19.36
CA LEU A 53 13.87 -2.74 -18.45
C LEU A 53 12.50 -2.55 -17.79
N GLN A 54 11.39 -2.76 -18.50
CA GLN A 54 10.05 -2.70 -17.90
C GLN A 54 9.83 -3.79 -16.84
N TYR A 55 10.43 -4.97 -17.03
CA TYR A 55 10.42 -6.02 -16.00
C TYR A 55 11.31 -5.67 -14.81
N ALA A 56 12.45 -5.02 -15.06
CA ALA A 56 13.35 -4.55 -14.02
C ALA A 56 12.81 -3.34 -13.24
N GLN A 57 11.98 -2.51 -13.87
CA GLN A 57 11.38 -1.30 -13.30
C GLN A 57 9.87 -1.28 -13.58
N PRO A 58 9.08 -1.98 -12.74
CA PRO A 58 7.63 -1.94 -12.89
C PRO A 58 7.13 -0.49 -12.73
N PRO A 59 6.07 -0.09 -13.46
CA PRO A 59 5.48 1.23 -13.31
C PRO A 59 4.97 1.41 -11.88
N THR A 60 5.23 2.57 -11.29
CA THR A 60 4.71 2.94 -9.98
C THR A 60 3.20 3.19 -10.08
N ILE A 61 2.40 2.33 -9.47
CA ILE A 61 0.96 2.55 -9.28
C ILE A 61 0.80 3.50 -8.09
N GLY A 62 -0.09 4.49 -8.22
CA GLY A 62 -0.34 5.48 -7.18
C GLY A 62 -1.27 6.60 -7.63
N ILE A 63 -1.39 7.60 -6.77
CA ILE A 63 -2.16 8.82 -6.97
C ILE A 63 -1.25 10.05 -6.89
N SER A 64 -1.69 11.17 -7.46
CA SER A 64 -0.89 12.41 -7.49
C SER A 64 -1.10 13.32 -6.29
N SER A 65 -2.19 13.11 -5.53
CA SER A 65 -2.54 13.93 -4.36
C SER A 65 -3.46 13.17 -3.41
N TYR A 66 -3.46 13.59 -2.15
CA TYR A 66 -4.35 13.04 -1.12
C TYR A 66 -5.82 13.34 -1.46
N PRO A 67 -6.69 12.32 -1.56
CA PRO A 67 -8.11 12.54 -1.77
C PRO A 67 -8.77 13.01 -0.47
N ARG A 68 -9.88 13.75 -0.59
CA ARG A 68 -10.81 14.02 0.52
C ARG A 68 -11.87 12.92 0.54
N VAL A 69 -11.89 12.13 1.59
CA VAL A 69 -12.62 10.86 1.66
C VAL A 69 -13.55 10.87 2.87
N GLN A 70 -14.84 10.68 2.65
CA GLN A 70 -15.82 10.63 3.74
C GLN A 70 -15.75 9.29 4.46
N LEU A 71 -15.69 9.31 5.79
CA LEU A 71 -15.80 8.10 6.58
C LEU A 71 -17.27 7.71 6.71
N ILE A 72 -17.57 6.45 6.45
CA ILE A 72 -18.93 5.88 6.58
C ILE A 72 -18.89 4.64 7.47
N ASP A 73 -19.99 4.37 8.16
CA ASP A 73 -20.14 3.16 8.96
C ASP A 73 -20.42 1.92 8.08
N VAL A 74 -20.54 0.76 8.72
CA VAL A 74 -20.87 -0.51 8.06
C VAL A 74 -22.26 -0.53 7.40
N SER A 75 -23.15 0.40 7.78
CA SER A 75 -24.48 0.58 7.19
C SER A 75 -24.49 1.59 6.04
N GLY A 76 -23.34 2.20 5.72
CA GLY A 76 -23.17 3.21 4.69
C GLY A 76 -23.56 4.62 5.11
N LYS A 77 -23.81 4.89 6.40
CA LYS A 77 -24.10 6.24 6.91
C LYS A 77 -22.81 6.98 7.22
N PRO A 78 -22.78 8.32 7.10
CA PRO A 78 -21.63 9.11 7.53
C PRO A 78 -21.25 8.85 8.99
N VAL A 79 -19.96 8.64 9.24
CA VAL A 79 -19.42 8.76 10.59
C VAL A 79 -19.34 10.25 10.92
N THR A 80 -20.02 10.64 11.98
CA THR A 80 -20.06 12.01 12.50
C THR A 80 -19.25 12.13 13.78
N ILE A 81 -18.90 13.35 14.19
CA ILE A 81 -18.31 13.63 15.51
C ILE A 81 -19.19 13.04 16.62
N ASP A 82 -20.51 13.23 16.56
CA ASP A 82 -21.43 12.74 17.60
C ASP A 82 -21.46 11.20 17.66
N SER A 83 -21.52 10.53 16.51
CA SER A 83 -21.44 9.05 16.48
C SER A 83 -20.06 8.57 16.93
N ALA A 84 -18.98 9.26 16.54
CA ALA A 84 -17.61 8.94 16.96
C ALA A 84 -17.46 9.00 18.48
N MET A 85 -17.96 10.07 19.11
CA MET A 85 -17.91 10.25 20.56
C MET A 85 -18.75 9.22 21.32
N LYS A 86 -19.85 8.75 20.72
CA LYS A 86 -20.78 7.81 21.35
C LYS A 86 -20.37 6.33 21.18
N GLU A 87 -19.86 5.96 20.02
CA GLU A 87 -19.72 4.56 19.61
C GLU A 87 -18.27 4.05 19.67
N TYR A 88 -17.29 4.95 19.57
CA TYR A 88 -15.87 4.60 19.40
C TYR A 88 -15.08 4.89 20.68
N SER A 89 -15.55 4.38 21.82
CA SER A 89 -14.97 4.69 23.14
C SER A 89 -13.50 4.24 23.28
N SER A 90 -12.71 5.00 24.05
CA SER A 90 -11.33 4.65 24.42
C SER A 90 -11.21 3.32 25.17
N ASP A 91 -12.32 2.81 25.71
CA ASP A 91 -12.40 1.58 26.52
C ASP A 91 -12.85 0.37 25.70
N SER A 92 -13.23 0.59 24.43
CA SER A 92 -13.61 -0.49 23.53
C SER A 92 -12.37 -1.28 23.12
N THR A 93 -12.43 -2.60 23.28
CA THR A 93 -11.43 -3.51 22.69
C THR A 93 -11.65 -3.70 21.19
N GLN A 94 -12.72 -3.15 20.60
CA GLN A 94 -12.86 -3.18 19.16
C GLN A 94 -11.89 -2.21 18.52
N CYS A 95 -11.14 -2.71 17.53
CA CYS A 95 -10.26 -1.88 16.73
C CYS A 95 -11.03 -1.47 15.48
N TYR A 96 -11.18 -0.18 15.22
CA TYR A 96 -11.85 0.30 14.01
C TYR A 96 -10.82 0.68 12.96
N THR A 97 -11.02 0.23 11.72
CA THR A 97 -10.11 0.50 10.62
C THR A 97 -10.82 0.98 9.35
N PHE A 98 -10.12 1.77 8.55
CA PHE A 98 -10.55 2.23 7.22
C PHE A 98 -9.35 2.35 6.28
N ALA A 99 -9.57 2.27 4.97
CA ALA A 99 -8.50 2.41 3.98
C ALA A 99 -8.27 3.91 3.66
N TYR A 100 -7.00 4.35 3.62
CA TYR A 100 -6.61 5.69 3.18
C TYR A 100 -5.07 5.88 3.08
N PRO A 101 -4.56 6.66 2.10
CA PRO A 101 -5.23 7.13 0.88
C PRO A 101 -5.33 6.04 -0.19
N LEU A 102 -4.62 4.92 -0.04
CA LEU A 102 -4.68 3.79 -0.96
C LEU A 102 -5.55 2.65 -0.40
N LEU A 103 -6.04 1.77 -1.28
CA LEU A 103 -6.94 0.67 -0.92
C LEU A 103 -6.30 -0.36 0.02
N ASN A 104 -4.99 -0.59 -0.09
CA ASN A 104 -4.22 -1.49 0.75
C ASN A 104 -3.62 -0.86 2.02
N GLU A 105 -3.96 0.39 2.34
CA GLU A 105 -3.42 1.12 3.49
C GLU A 105 -4.49 1.25 4.59
N PRO A 106 -4.65 0.24 5.48
CA PRO A 106 -5.54 0.36 6.61
C PRO A 106 -5.01 1.39 7.60
N ASN A 107 -5.93 2.13 8.21
CA ASN A 107 -5.68 3.11 9.26
C ASN A 107 -6.61 2.84 10.42
N PHE A 108 -6.11 2.96 11.65
CA PHE A 108 -6.92 3.00 12.85
C PHE A 108 -7.78 4.25 12.86
N PHE A 109 -9.03 4.11 13.29
CA PHE A 109 -9.91 5.20 13.66
C PHE A 109 -10.19 5.09 15.16
N LEU A 110 -9.70 6.05 15.94
CA LEU A 110 -9.70 5.97 17.40
C LEU A 110 -10.33 7.23 17.98
N ASN A 111 -11.15 7.08 19.01
CA ASN A 111 -11.46 8.17 19.91
C ASN A 111 -10.88 7.84 21.29
N LEU A 112 -9.97 8.71 21.74
CA LEU A 112 -9.19 8.50 22.96
C LEU A 112 -9.85 9.07 24.22
N HIS A 113 -11.03 9.69 24.10
CA HIS A 113 -11.78 10.20 25.25
C HIS A 113 -12.49 9.05 25.99
N PRO A 114 -12.55 9.09 27.35
CA PRO A 114 -12.08 10.15 28.24
C PRO A 114 -10.62 10.05 28.69
N ALA A 115 -9.89 9.05 28.24
CA ALA A 115 -8.50 8.88 28.65
C ALA A 115 -7.58 10.04 28.20
N VAL A 116 -7.90 10.66 27.06
CA VAL A 116 -7.16 11.81 26.49
C VAL A 116 -8.13 12.77 25.81
N ASP A 117 -8.05 14.05 26.16
CA ASP A 117 -8.91 15.10 25.60
C ASP A 117 -8.26 15.91 24.47
N TYR A 118 -6.96 15.79 24.21
CA TYR A 118 -6.23 16.62 23.23
C TYR A 118 -4.94 16.00 22.64
N PRO A 119 -5.01 14.91 21.86
CA PRO A 119 -3.90 14.58 20.97
C PRO A 119 -3.66 15.71 19.95
N LEU A 120 -2.39 15.98 19.64
CA LEU A 120 -2.03 16.92 18.58
C LEU A 120 -2.67 16.49 17.26
N ASN A 121 -3.35 17.42 16.59
CA ASN A 121 -4.07 17.22 15.31
C ASN A 121 -5.26 16.25 15.35
N GLY A 122 -5.85 15.99 16.53
CA GLY A 122 -7.16 15.33 16.62
C GLY A 122 -8.32 16.28 16.28
N ILE A 123 -9.50 15.71 16.08
CA ILE A 123 -10.78 16.42 15.92
C ILE A 123 -11.75 16.03 17.03
N GLY A 124 -12.83 16.79 17.19
CA GLY A 124 -13.85 16.53 18.19
C GLY A 124 -14.95 17.59 18.23
N PRO A 125 -15.87 17.51 19.22
CA PRO A 125 -16.94 18.48 19.36
C PRO A 125 -16.41 19.91 19.51
N ALA A 126 -17.16 20.90 19.01
CA ALA A 126 -16.80 22.30 19.17
C ALA A 126 -16.73 22.67 20.65
N GLY A 127 -15.57 23.17 21.11
CA GLY A 127 -15.32 23.48 22.52
C GLY A 127 -15.19 22.26 23.44
N GLY A 128 -15.14 21.05 22.87
CA GLY A 128 -14.98 19.78 23.58
C GLY A 128 -13.62 19.12 23.31
N PRO A 129 -13.44 17.88 23.79
CA PRO A 129 -12.21 17.13 23.60
C PRO A 129 -11.93 16.88 22.12
N GLN A 130 -10.70 17.12 21.67
CA GLN A 130 -10.24 16.88 20.30
C GLN A 130 -9.58 15.50 20.20
N SER A 131 -10.29 14.47 20.68
CA SER A 131 -9.77 13.14 20.98
C SER A 131 -9.86 12.13 19.83
N ILE A 132 -10.51 12.49 18.72
CA ILE A 132 -10.67 11.61 17.57
C ILE A 132 -9.44 11.74 16.67
N VAL A 133 -8.75 10.63 16.46
CA VAL A 133 -7.50 10.55 15.70
C VAL A 133 -7.49 9.34 14.79
N ALA A 134 -6.61 9.37 13.78
CA ALA A 134 -6.37 8.23 12.92
C ALA A 134 -4.89 8.08 12.61
N PHE A 135 -4.40 6.84 12.60
CA PHE A 135 -3.01 6.49 12.33
C PHE A 135 -2.96 5.29 11.41
N SER A 136 -1.88 5.12 10.64
CA SER A 136 -1.68 3.90 9.88
C SER A 136 -1.77 2.68 10.79
N ALA A 137 -2.55 1.69 10.35
CA ALA A 137 -2.66 0.39 10.98
C ALA A 137 -1.63 -0.59 10.39
N ILE A 138 -0.47 -0.06 9.98
CA ILE A 138 0.70 -0.81 9.51
C ILE A 138 1.88 -0.45 10.41
N CYS A 139 2.46 -1.45 11.06
CA CYS A 139 3.59 -1.28 11.96
C CYS A 139 4.83 -0.76 11.22
N GLN A 140 5.50 0.25 11.79
CA GLN A 140 6.68 0.88 11.21
C GLN A 140 7.99 0.11 11.37
N HIS A 141 7.94 -1.07 11.98
CA HIS A 141 9.09 -1.97 11.99
C HIS A 141 9.24 -2.68 10.64
N LEU A 142 8.41 -3.71 10.40
CA LEU A 142 8.46 -4.57 9.21
C LEU A 142 7.09 -4.72 8.53
N GLY A 143 6.21 -3.72 8.69
CA GLY A 143 5.00 -3.63 7.88
C GLY A 143 3.86 -4.56 8.27
N CYS A 144 3.85 -5.14 9.48
CA CYS A 144 2.71 -5.95 9.94
C CYS A 144 1.43 -5.09 9.99
N PRO A 145 0.38 -5.41 9.21
CA PRO A 145 -0.87 -4.69 9.25
C PRO A 145 -1.75 -5.17 10.42
N ALA A 146 -2.81 -4.45 10.72
CA ALA A 146 -3.86 -4.96 11.58
C ALA A 146 -4.36 -6.32 11.06
N PRO A 147 -4.71 -7.30 11.92
CA PRO A 147 -4.87 -7.17 13.37
C PRO A 147 -3.60 -7.50 14.16
N ALA A 148 -2.46 -7.75 13.48
CA ALA A 148 -1.20 -8.07 14.16
C ALA A 148 -0.64 -6.85 14.91
N ILE A 149 -0.90 -5.64 14.40
CA ILE A 149 -0.87 -4.40 15.18
C ILE A 149 -2.30 -4.03 15.58
N ALA A 150 -2.51 -3.72 16.87
CA ALA A 150 -3.83 -3.46 17.43
C ALA A 150 -3.80 -2.36 18.50
N TYR A 151 -4.94 -1.71 18.71
CA TYR A 151 -5.16 -0.78 19.82
C TYR A 151 -5.54 -1.55 21.09
N TYR A 152 -4.93 -1.16 22.21
CA TYR A 152 -5.13 -1.71 23.54
C TYR A 152 -5.72 -0.60 24.42
N PRO A 153 -7.02 -0.66 24.73
CA PRO A 153 -7.66 0.30 25.62
C PRO A 153 -7.19 0.17 27.08
N ALA A 154 -7.57 1.13 27.92
CA ALA A 154 -7.25 1.11 29.34
C ALA A 154 -7.70 -0.17 30.03
N GLY A 155 -6.81 -0.77 30.83
CA GLY A 155 -7.11 -1.99 31.59
C GLY A 155 -7.10 -3.28 30.77
N THR A 156 -6.72 -3.25 29.48
CA THR A 156 -6.63 -4.45 28.65
C THR A 156 -5.67 -5.49 29.20
N CYS A 157 -4.49 -5.03 29.67
CA CYS A 157 -3.45 -5.90 30.22
C CYS A 157 -3.03 -5.41 31.62
N PRO A 158 -2.61 -6.33 32.53
CA PRO A 158 -2.17 -5.95 33.87
C PRO A 158 -0.91 -5.08 33.86
N GLU A 159 0.02 -5.38 32.96
CA GLU A 159 1.22 -4.61 32.73
C GLU A 159 1.06 -3.78 31.46
N THR A 160 1.50 -2.52 31.52
CA THR A 160 1.37 -1.59 30.40
C THR A 160 2.74 -1.09 29.95
N PRO A 161 3.07 -1.19 28.64
CA PRO A 161 4.32 -0.67 28.13
C PRO A 161 4.43 0.85 28.32
N GLY A 162 5.60 1.31 28.77
CA GLY A 162 5.88 2.74 28.94
C GLY A 162 4.98 3.46 29.96
N GLY A 163 4.28 2.73 30.84
CA GLY A 163 3.36 3.30 31.84
C GLY A 163 2.13 3.96 31.24
N LYS A 164 1.75 3.61 30.01
CA LYS A 164 0.61 4.19 29.30
C LYS A 164 -0.64 3.35 29.55
N SER A 165 -1.74 3.99 29.96
CA SER A 165 -3.01 3.27 30.19
C SER A 165 -3.55 2.64 28.90
N LEU A 166 -3.41 3.33 27.77
CA LEU A 166 -3.76 2.88 26.44
C LEU A 166 -2.55 2.95 25.51
N TYR A 167 -2.48 2.05 24.54
CA TYR A 167 -1.36 1.98 23.61
C TYR A 167 -1.74 1.23 22.34
N ILE A 168 -0.92 1.33 21.30
CA ILE A 168 -1.01 0.48 20.11
C ILE A 168 0.16 -0.50 20.15
N HIS A 169 -0.08 -1.79 20.06
CA HIS A 169 0.99 -2.81 20.12
C HIS A 169 0.97 -3.72 18.90
N CYS A 170 2.18 -4.04 18.41
CA CYS A 170 2.38 -4.99 17.33
C CYS A 170 2.97 -6.29 17.84
N SER A 171 2.14 -7.34 17.81
CA SER A 171 2.46 -8.70 18.27
C SER A 171 3.49 -9.44 17.39
N CYS A 172 3.88 -8.88 16.24
CA CYS A 172 4.90 -9.50 15.40
C CYS A 172 6.30 -9.46 16.03
N HIS A 173 6.70 -8.29 16.54
CA HIS A 173 8.07 -8.04 17.03
C HIS A 173 8.09 -7.13 18.27
N GLY A 174 6.93 -6.85 18.87
CA GLY A 174 6.82 -6.15 20.15
C GLY A 174 6.94 -4.63 20.11
N SER A 175 6.80 -3.98 18.95
CA SER A 175 6.79 -2.51 18.90
C SER A 175 5.49 -1.95 19.48
N THR A 176 5.61 -0.94 20.34
CA THR A 176 4.46 -0.32 21.01
C THR A 176 4.46 1.19 20.81
N TYR A 177 3.32 1.80 20.52
CA TYR A 177 3.18 3.21 20.18
C TYR A 177 2.19 3.92 21.11
N ASP A 178 2.44 5.21 21.35
CA ASP A 178 1.59 6.09 22.16
C ASP A 178 0.63 6.91 21.27
N PRO A 179 -0.64 6.47 21.08
CA PRO A 179 -1.57 7.20 20.23
C PRO A 179 -1.93 8.59 20.80
N ALA A 180 -1.71 8.85 22.10
CA ALA A 180 -1.91 10.16 22.71
C ALA A 180 -0.81 11.18 22.34
N ASN A 181 0.33 10.70 21.86
CA ASN A 181 1.51 11.50 21.52
C ASN A 181 1.96 11.25 20.07
N GLY A 182 1.03 11.42 19.13
CA GLY A 182 1.31 11.30 17.69
C GLY A 182 1.80 9.91 17.27
N ALA A 183 1.38 8.86 17.98
CA ALA A 183 1.83 7.48 17.79
C ALA A 183 3.36 7.31 17.83
N ALA A 184 4.04 8.08 18.69
CA ALA A 184 5.47 7.89 18.98
C ALA A 184 5.76 6.48 19.50
N ASN A 185 6.86 5.88 19.05
CA ASN A 185 7.27 4.56 19.55
C ASN A 185 7.71 4.66 21.02
N LEU A 186 7.23 3.71 21.83
CA LEU A 186 7.50 3.56 23.26
C LEU A 186 8.52 2.45 23.52
N THR A 187 8.36 1.30 22.87
CA THR A 187 9.18 0.10 23.09
C THR A 187 9.31 -0.72 21.82
N GLY A 188 10.21 -1.72 21.83
CA GLY A 188 10.44 -2.61 20.69
C GLY A 188 11.30 -1.98 19.58
N PRO A 189 11.43 -2.66 18.43
CA PRO A 189 12.43 -2.34 17.42
C PRO A 189 12.06 -1.21 16.44
N ALA A 190 10.80 -0.76 16.37
CA ALA A 190 10.44 0.37 15.51
C ALA A 190 11.16 1.65 15.95
N VAL A 191 11.63 2.45 14.98
CA VAL A 191 12.35 3.71 15.26
C VAL A 191 11.60 4.96 14.80
N LEU A 192 10.42 4.78 14.21
CA LEU A 192 9.58 5.85 13.67
C LEU A 192 8.16 5.76 14.26
N PRO A 193 7.44 6.90 14.39
CA PRO A 193 6.04 6.90 14.80
C PRO A 193 5.14 6.34 13.68
N LEU A 194 3.93 5.89 14.04
CA LEU A 194 2.94 5.55 13.01
C LEU A 194 2.53 6.82 12.24
N PRO A 195 2.40 6.76 10.91
CA PRO A 195 1.91 7.89 10.13
C PRO A 195 0.50 8.31 10.57
N GLN A 196 0.27 9.62 10.77
CA GLN A 196 -1.01 10.15 11.22
C GLN A 196 -1.85 10.66 10.04
N VAL A 197 -3.08 10.16 9.93
CA VAL A 197 -4.08 10.67 8.98
C VAL A 197 -4.60 12.01 9.52
N ILE A 198 -4.65 13.02 8.65
CA ILE A 198 -5.34 14.28 8.94
C ILE A 198 -6.84 14.04 8.76
N LEU A 199 -7.58 14.24 9.84
CA LEU A 199 -9.04 14.22 9.83
C LEU A 199 -9.60 15.65 9.81
N GLU A 200 -10.74 15.82 9.17
CA GLU A 200 -11.51 17.05 9.12
C GLU A 200 -12.97 16.74 9.44
N ALA A 201 -13.69 17.66 10.09
CA ALA A 201 -15.14 17.61 10.23
C ALA A 201 -15.79 18.75 9.42
N ASP A 202 -16.85 18.45 8.68
CA ASP A 202 -17.67 19.48 8.03
C ASP A 202 -18.65 20.14 9.02
N ALA A 203 -19.44 21.11 8.53
CA ALA A 203 -20.42 21.83 9.35
C ALA A 203 -21.56 20.95 9.91
N ASN A 204 -21.80 19.77 9.31
CA ASN A 204 -22.77 18.80 9.81
C ASN A 204 -22.11 17.78 10.77
N GLY A 205 -20.81 17.93 11.04
CA GLY A 205 -20.01 17.03 11.86
C GLY A 205 -19.59 15.75 11.14
N ASN A 206 -19.77 15.61 9.82
CA ASN A 206 -19.30 14.43 9.09
C ASN A 206 -17.77 14.43 9.03
N ILE A 207 -17.16 13.28 9.26
CA ILE A 207 -15.71 13.13 9.32
C ILE A 207 -15.14 12.71 7.97
N PHE A 208 -14.03 13.35 7.59
CA PHE A 208 -13.29 13.09 6.36
C PHE A 208 -11.81 12.83 6.67
N ALA A 209 -11.18 11.92 5.93
CA ALA A 209 -9.73 11.83 5.81
C ALA A 209 -9.28 12.70 4.65
N VAL A 210 -8.29 13.58 4.87
CA VAL A 210 -7.89 14.62 3.90
C VAL A 210 -6.40 14.68 3.61
N GLY A 211 -5.58 13.96 4.36
CA GLY A 211 -4.16 13.82 4.06
C GLY A 211 -3.40 13.04 5.11
N MET A 212 -2.09 13.09 5.02
CA MET A 212 -1.16 12.64 6.07
C MET A 212 -0.47 13.85 6.68
N THR A 213 -0.18 13.79 7.98
CA THR A 213 0.56 14.86 8.66
C THR A 213 1.95 15.00 8.03
N PRO A 214 2.39 16.20 7.60
CA PRO A 214 3.66 16.35 6.87
C PRO A 214 4.91 15.92 7.64
N SER A 215 4.87 15.95 8.97
CA SER A 215 5.97 15.47 9.83
C SER A 215 5.95 13.96 10.06
N SER A 216 4.90 13.25 9.63
CA SER A 216 4.84 11.80 9.72
C SER A 216 5.75 11.14 8.68
N PRO A 217 6.38 10.01 9.02
CA PRO A 217 7.05 9.18 8.02
C PRO A 217 6.04 8.65 6.98
N PRO A 218 6.51 8.24 5.79
CA PRO A 218 5.71 7.42 4.88
C PRO A 218 5.22 6.13 5.54
N VAL A 219 4.14 5.56 5.01
CA VAL A 219 3.68 4.21 5.38
C VAL A 219 4.80 3.18 5.13
N ASN A 220 4.95 2.22 6.03
CA ASN A 220 6.05 1.25 5.98
C ASN A 220 6.08 0.50 4.65
N GLY A 221 7.25 0.41 4.02
CA GLY A 221 7.40 -0.22 2.70
C GLY A 221 7.23 0.73 1.52
N HIS A 222 6.92 2.01 1.77
CA HIS A 222 6.72 3.01 0.74
C HIS A 222 7.74 4.14 0.83
N ILE A 223 8.15 4.67 -0.32
CA ILE A 223 8.97 5.89 -0.39
C ILE A 223 8.12 7.13 -0.07
N ASN A 224 6.82 7.07 -0.38
CA ASN A 224 5.80 8.04 -0.01
C ASN A 224 4.43 7.35 0.09
N THR A 225 3.51 7.94 0.86
CA THR A 225 2.16 7.41 1.11
C THR A 225 1.17 7.60 -0.06
N LEU A 226 1.63 7.97 -1.26
CA LEU A 226 0.77 8.14 -2.45
C LEU A 226 1.01 7.06 -3.52
N GLN A 227 1.97 6.16 -3.30
CA GLN A 227 2.35 5.11 -4.24
C GLN A 227 2.22 3.75 -3.60
N GLY A 228 2.01 2.70 -4.40
CA GLY A 228 2.01 1.30 -3.95
C GLY A 228 0.72 0.55 -4.23
N ASP A 229 -0.36 1.25 -4.56
CA ASP A 229 -1.68 0.69 -4.93
C ASP A 229 -2.59 1.77 -5.54
N TYR A 230 -3.83 1.41 -5.86
CA TYR A 230 -4.87 2.33 -6.30
C TYR A 230 -5.43 3.17 -5.15
N GLY A 231 -5.77 4.43 -5.45
CA GLY A 231 -6.41 5.32 -4.50
C GLY A 231 -7.81 4.85 -4.08
N VAL A 232 -8.20 5.20 -2.87
CA VAL A 232 -9.57 4.99 -2.39
C VAL A 232 -10.58 5.85 -3.15
N GLY A 233 -11.85 5.43 -3.12
CA GLY A 233 -12.97 6.20 -3.65
C GLY A 233 -13.35 7.42 -2.79
N PRO A 234 -14.50 8.07 -3.06
CA PRO A 234 -14.94 9.24 -2.29
C PRO A 234 -15.35 8.91 -0.85
N THR A 235 -15.52 7.64 -0.53
CA THR A 235 -15.91 7.15 0.80
C THR A 235 -15.00 6.00 1.22
N SER A 236 -14.72 5.89 2.51
CA SER A 236 -14.03 4.75 3.12
C SER A 236 -14.83 4.24 4.30
N GLN A 237 -15.10 2.93 4.32
CA GLN A 237 -15.89 2.32 5.38
C GLN A 237 -15.03 2.08 6.62
N VAL A 238 -15.50 2.56 7.77
CA VAL A 238 -14.95 2.24 9.09
C VAL A 238 -15.54 0.91 9.54
N GLY A 239 -14.72 -0.13 9.45
CA GLY A 239 -15.06 -1.49 9.84
C GLY A 239 -14.51 -1.85 11.21
N VAL A 240 -15.14 -2.83 11.86
CA VAL A 240 -14.59 -3.45 13.07
C VAL A 240 -13.60 -4.52 12.66
N GLN A 241 -12.42 -4.47 13.26
CA GLN A 241 -11.40 -5.47 13.15
C GLN A 241 -11.15 -6.06 14.54
N PRO A 242 -11.47 -7.35 14.78
CA PRO A 242 -11.22 -7.96 16.07
C PRO A 242 -9.70 -7.98 16.33
N PRO A 243 -9.20 -7.37 17.41
CA PRO A 243 -7.77 -7.34 17.67
C PRO A 243 -7.28 -8.72 18.13
N ILE A 244 -5.99 -8.97 17.93
CA ILE A 244 -5.29 -10.08 18.58
C ILE A 244 -4.57 -9.50 19.80
N ILE A 245 -5.28 -9.42 20.92
CA ILE A 245 -4.73 -8.92 22.19
C ILE A 245 -3.92 -10.01 22.86
N LEU A 246 -2.62 -9.73 23.04
CA LEU A 246 -1.68 -10.55 23.80
C LEU A 246 -1.13 -9.74 24.97
N CYS A 247 -1.45 -10.14 26.20
CA CYS A 247 -0.97 -9.47 27.42
C CYS A 247 0.29 -10.10 28.01
N ASN A 248 0.55 -11.38 27.72
CA ASN A 248 1.80 -12.04 28.09
C ASN A 248 2.78 -11.84 26.94
N ILE A 249 3.46 -10.70 26.96
CA ILE A 249 4.53 -10.38 26.02
C ILE A 249 5.84 -10.86 26.67
N PRO A 250 6.67 -11.68 25.99
CA PRO A 250 7.95 -12.12 26.53
C PRO A 250 8.98 -10.99 26.66
#